data_AF-A0A7S2LXM1-F1
#
_entry.id   AF-A0A7S2LXM1-F1
#
_cell.length_a   1.000
_cell.length_b   1.000
_cell.length_c   1.000
_cell.angle_alpha   90.00
_cell.angle_beta   90.00
_cell.angle_gamma   90.00
#
_symmetry.space_group_name_H-M   'P 1'
#
loop_
_entity.id
_entity.type
_entity.pdbx_description
1 polymer ?
#
loop_
_entity_poly.entity_id
_entity_poly.type
_entity_poly.pdbx_seq_one_letter_code
_entity_poly.pdbx_strand_id
1 'polypeptide(L)'
;EVDEVKLMECAACDLVRYCSDKCQKNYKSQHEEACKKRMAELHDELLFKQPESRHDGDCPICMLPLQLDPKKSTMKGCCSKLICNGCDHANNIRGWEERRDPLCPFCRQPVPTEKECNKNRMKRVEANDPVALCQKGFEQYRKGDYCSAFNYHSRAAELGDMEAHCWLSHLYHNGHGVEK
;
A
#
# COMPACT_ATOMS: atom_id res chain seq x y z
N GLU A 1 11.25 -47.14 22.04
CA GLU A 1 11.50 -45.81 21.43
C GLU A 1 11.17 -45.92 19.95
N VAL A 2 10.39 -44.98 19.40
CA VAL A 2 10.19 -44.89 17.95
C VAL A 2 11.15 -43.81 17.49
N ASP A 3 12.20 -44.21 16.77
CA ASP A 3 13.17 -43.27 16.21
C ASP A 3 12.45 -42.22 15.35
N GLU A 4 12.70 -40.94 15.61
CA GLU A 4 12.24 -39.86 14.74
C GLU A 4 12.94 -39.97 13.39
N VAL A 5 12.29 -40.63 12.43
CA VAL A 5 12.79 -40.72 11.05
C VAL A 5 12.71 -39.34 10.40
N LYS A 6 13.85 -38.69 10.26
CA LYS A 6 13.97 -37.41 9.54
C LYS A 6 13.80 -37.65 8.03
N LEU A 7 12.64 -37.25 7.50
CA LEU A 7 12.33 -37.34 6.07
C LEU A 7 12.96 -36.17 5.30
N MET A 8 13.38 -36.42 4.06
CA MET A 8 13.92 -35.40 3.14
C MET A 8 12.84 -34.90 2.18
N GLU A 9 12.81 -33.61 1.91
CA GLU A 9 11.81 -32.98 1.04
C GLU A 9 12.31 -32.86 -0.42
N CYS A 10 11.37 -32.91 -1.36
CA CYS A 10 11.65 -32.62 -2.75
C CYS A 10 11.92 -31.11 -2.92
N ALA A 11 13.19 -30.70 -3.08
CA ALA A 11 13.60 -29.29 -3.18
C ALA A 11 12.98 -28.47 -4.33
N ALA A 12 12.25 -29.12 -5.26
CA ALA A 12 11.57 -28.43 -6.35
C ALA A 12 10.12 -28.06 -6.00
N CYS A 13 9.43 -28.87 -5.20
CA CYS A 13 8.00 -28.70 -4.94
C CYS A 13 7.62 -28.60 -3.46
N ASP A 14 8.56 -28.92 -2.55
CA ASP A 14 8.42 -28.90 -1.09
C ASP A 14 7.22 -29.71 -0.53
N LEU A 15 6.63 -30.59 -1.33
CA LEU A 15 5.35 -31.26 -1.03
C LEU A 15 5.52 -32.76 -0.73
N VAL A 16 6.47 -33.43 -1.39
CA VAL A 16 6.73 -34.86 -1.20
C VAL A 16 7.96 -35.07 -0.33
N ARG A 17 7.83 -36.01 0.60
CA ARG A 17 8.86 -36.41 1.54
C ARG A 17 9.37 -37.83 1.23
N TYR A 18 10.66 -38.05 1.42
CA TYR A 18 11.35 -39.30 1.13
C TYR A 18 12.17 -39.78 2.31
N CYS A 19 12.24 -41.11 2.44
CA CYS A 19 13.05 -41.78 3.46
C CYS A 19 14.56 -41.68 3.21
N SER A 20 14.96 -41.47 1.95
CA SER A 20 16.34 -41.48 1.46
C SER A 20 16.41 -41.02 -0.01
N ASP A 21 17.60 -40.71 -0.51
CA ASP A 21 17.82 -40.40 -1.94
C ASP A 21 17.43 -41.57 -2.85
N LYS A 22 17.58 -42.80 -2.35
CA LYS A 22 17.18 -44.01 -3.08
C LYS A 22 15.65 -44.10 -3.18
N CYS A 23 14.94 -43.81 -2.09
CA CYS A 23 13.49 -43.65 -2.09
C CYS A 23 13.07 -42.60 -3.13
N GLN A 24 13.69 -41.41 -3.13
CA GLN A 24 13.37 -40.34 -4.08
C GLN A 24 13.58 -40.75 -5.54
N LYS A 25 14.70 -41.39 -5.88
CA LYS A 25 15.00 -41.83 -7.25
C LYS A 25 14.00 -42.88 -7.74
N ASN A 26 13.60 -43.83 -6.88
CA ASN A 26 12.65 -44.88 -7.25
C ASN A 26 11.24 -44.33 -7.54
N TYR A 27 10.81 -43.31 -6.79
CA TYR A 27 9.48 -42.70 -6.93
C TYR A 27 9.45 -41.47 -7.83
N LYS A 28 10.58 -41.09 -8.43
CA LYS A 28 10.72 -39.87 -9.26
C LYS A 28 9.68 -39.83 -10.39
N SER A 29 9.52 -40.92 -11.14
CA SER A 29 8.59 -40.97 -12.29
C SER A 29 7.12 -40.85 -11.88
N GLN A 30 6.74 -41.42 -10.74
CA GLN A 30 5.38 -41.31 -10.19
C GLN A 30 5.09 -39.90 -9.68
N HIS A 31 6.12 -39.19 -9.22
CA HIS A 31 6.02 -37.84 -8.68
C HIS A 31 6.15 -36.74 -9.75
N GLU A 32 6.83 -36.99 -10.86
CA GLU A 32 7.28 -35.95 -11.81
C GLU A 32 6.18 -34.99 -12.26
N GLU A 33 5.02 -35.49 -12.67
CA GLU A 33 3.90 -34.66 -13.12
C GLU A 33 3.31 -33.81 -11.99
N ALA A 34 3.16 -34.39 -10.79
CA ALA A 34 2.74 -33.65 -9.60
C ALA A 34 3.78 -32.60 -9.19
N CYS A 35 5.08 -32.89 -9.36
CA CYS A 35 6.18 -31.97 -9.09
C CYS A 35 6.10 -30.76 -10.03
N LYS A 36 5.98 -30.98 -11.34
CA LYS A 36 5.84 -29.90 -12.34
C LYS A 36 4.62 -29.02 -12.06
N LYS A 37 3.48 -29.64 -11.73
CA LYS A 37 2.26 -28.89 -11.36
C LYS A 37 2.50 -28.01 -10.13
N ARG A 38 3.10 -28.56 -9.08
CA ARG A 38 3.38 -27.80 -7.85
C ARG A 38 4.42 -26.69 -8.08
N MET A 39 5.42 -26.91 -8.92
CA MET A 39 6.37 -25.88 -9.32
C MET A 39 5.67 -24.71 -10.03
N ALA A 40 4.71 -24.99 -10.92
CA ALA A 40 3.92 -23.96 -11.56
C ALA A 40 3.05 -23.20 -10.53
N GLU A 41 2.41 -23.90 -9.60
CA GLU A 41 1.65 -23.28 -8.51
C GLU A 41 2.52 -22.39 -7.61
N LEU A 42 3.73 -22.84 -7.25
CA LEU A 42 4.68 -22.06 -6.44
C LEU A 42 5.16 -20.83 -7.21
N HIS A 43 5.40 -20.96 -8.51
CA HIS A 43 5.76 -19.84 -9.37
C HIS A 43 4.64 -18.80 -9.44
N ASP A 44 3.40 -19.26 -9.64
CA ASP A 44 2.21 -18.40 -9.64
C ASP A 44 1.99 -17.75 -8.27
N GLU A 45 2.19 -18.47 -7.16
CA GLU A 45 2.11 -17.90 -5.83
C GLU A 45 3.14 -16.78 -5.66
N LEU A 46 4.40 -17.00 -6.06
CA LEU A 46 5.43 -15.96 -5.96
C LEU A 46 5.12 -14.71 -6.81
N LEU A 47 4.49 -14.88 -7.98
CA LEU A 47 4.17 -13.77 -8.87
C LEU A 47 2.89 -13.01 -8.48
N PHE A 48 1.86 -13.72 -7.99
CA PHE A 48 0.51 -13.17 -7.84
C PHE A 48 0.05 -13.03 -6.39
N LYS A 49 0.79 -13.57 -5.42
CA LYS A 49 0.46 -13.39 -4.00
C LYS A 49 0.47 -11.91 -3.67
N GLN A 50 -0.71 -11.41 -3.35
CA GLN A 50 -0.87 -10.04 -2.92
C GLN A 50 -0.17 -9.86 -1.57
N PRO A 51 0.57 -8.76 -1.36
CA PRO A 51 1.16 -8.47 -0.06
C PRO A 51 0.04 -8.29 0.97
N GLU A 52 0.34 -8.63 2.23
CA GLU A 52 -0.62 -8.51 3.35
C GLU A 52 -1.08 -7.07 3.58
N SER A 53 -0.25 -6.09 3.20
CA SER A 53 -0.55 -4.67 3.28
C SER A 53 0.03 -3.91 2.07
N ARG A 54 -0.46 -2.69 1.86
CA ARG A 54 0.00 -1.77 0.83
C ARG A 54 0.75 -0.59 1.44
N HIS A 55 1.43 0.22 0.63
CA HIS A 55 2.04 1.47 1.10
C HIS A 55 1.05 2.43 1.76
N ASP A 56 -0.19 2.46 1.28
CA ASP A 56 -1.26 3.25 1.88
C ASP A 56 -1.68 2.71 3.25
N GLY A 57 -1.34 1.45 3.54
CA GLY A 57 -1.69 0.74 4.75
C GLY A 57 -3.17 0.39 4.84
N ASP A 58 -3.61 0.20 6.08
CA ASP A 58 -4.98 -0.17 6.41
C ASP A 58 -5.78 1.04 6.87
N CYS A 59 -7.10 0.99 6.66
CA CYS A 59 -7.99 1.97 7.23
C CYS A 59 -7.92 1.90 8.76
N PRO A 60 -7.60 3.00 9.47
CA PRO A 60 -7.41 2.96 10.92
C PRO A 60 -8.71 2.78 11.72
N ILE A 61 -9.86 2.66 11.05
CA ILE A 61 -11.18 2.48 11.65
C ILE A 61 -11.63 1.02 11.56
N CYS A 62 -11.56 0.41 10.36
CA CYS A 62 -11.98 -0.97 10.14
C CYS A 62 -10.83 -1.97 10.03
N MET A 63 -9.58 -1.50 10.03
CA MET A 63 -8.36 -2.32 9.88
C MET A 63 -8.34 -3.18 8.60
N LEU A 64 -9.10 -2.77 7.58
CA LEU A 64 -9.06 -3.39 6.27
C LEU A 64 -8.08 -2.64 5.37
N PRO A 65 -7.36 -3.34 4.48
CA PRO A 65 -6.48 -2.71 3.49
C PRO A 65 -7.22 -1.64 2.69
N LEU A 66 -6.59 -0.47 2.53
CA LEU A 66 -7.13 0.57 1.67
C LEU A 66 -7.15 0.09 0.20
N GLN A 67 -8.18 0.47 -0.54
CA GLN A 67 -8.37 0.02 -1.95
C GLN A 67 -7.44 0.74 -2.92
N LEU A 68 -7.10 0.09 -4.03
CA LEU A 68 -6.14 0.61 -5.05
C LEU A 68 -6.64 1.88 -5.70
N ASP A 69 -7.96 1.97 -5.90
CA ASP A 69 -8.57 3.18 -6.44
C ASP A 69 -8.46 4.32 -5.42
N PRO A 70 -7.70 5.40 -5.71
CA PRO A 70 -7.55 6.53 -4.80
C PRO A 70 -8.88 7.21 -4.48
N LYS A 71 -9.92 7.03 -5.32
CA LYS A 71 -11.27 7.56 -5.07
C LYS A 71 -12.04 6.80 -3.98
N LYS A 72 -11.48 5.73 -3.42
CA LYS A 72 -12.12 4.89 -2.38
C LYS A 72 -11.62 5.21 -0.98
N SER A 73 -10.69 6.14 -0.84
CA SER A 73 -10.22 6.64 0.43
C SER A 73 -10.14 8.17 0.44
N THR A 74 -10.14 8.75 1.63
CA THR A 74 -10.08 10.19 1.84
C THR A 74 -9.14 10.49 2.98
N MET A 75 -8.20 11.40 2.75
CA MET A 75 -7.37 11.93 3.82
C MET A 75 -8.14 12.97 4.62
N LYS A 76 -8.10 12.87 5.96
CA LYS A 76 -8.74 13.83 6.86
C LYS A 76 -7.82 15.01 7.17
N GLY A 77 -8.20 16.23 6.80
CA GLY A 77 -7.37 17.43 6.99
C GLY A 77 -7.05 17.83 8.44
N CYS A 78 -7.74 17.26 9.44
CA CYS A 78 -7.45 17.49 10.86
C CYS A 78 -6.30 16.64 11.41
N CYS A 79 -6.16 15.39 10.95
CA CYS A 79 -5.19 14.43 11.49
C CYS A 79 -4.34 13.74 10.41
N SER A 80 -4.57 14.07 9.15
CA SER A 80 -4.02 13.46 7.92
C SER A 80 -3.98 11.94 7.95
N LYS A 81 -4.99 11.33 8.55
CA LYS A 81 -5.22 9.89 8.39
C LYS A 81 -6.00 9.65 7.11
N LEU A 82 -5.55 8.67 6.34
CA LEU A 82 -6.25 8.14 5.19
C LEU A 82 -7.29 7.16 5.70
N ILE A 83 -8.56 7.37 5.34
CA ILE A 83 -9.70 6.59 5.83
C ILE A 83 -10.49 6.11 4.62
N CYS A 84 -10.93 4.85 4.63
CA CYS A 84 -11.76 4.35 3.54
C CYS A 84 -13.11 5.08 3.51
N ASN A 85 -13.63 5.32 2.31
CA ASN A 85 -14.87 6.08 2.14
C ASN A 85 -16.07 5.37 2.79
N GLY A 86 -16.01 4.04 2.97
CA GLY A 86 -17.04 3.30 3.71
C GLY A 86 -17.13 3.74 5.17
N CYS A 87 -16.00 3.79 5.89
CA CYS A 87 -15.96 4.26 7.28
C CYS A 87 -16.32 5.73 7.40
N ASP A 88 -15.86 6.56 6.45
CA ASP A 88 -16.20 7.98 6.45
C ASP A 88 -17.70 8.22 6.21
N HIS A 89 -18.28 7.51 5.25
CA HIS A 89 -19.71 7.58 4.95
C HIS A 89 -20.56 7.10 6.12
N ALA A 90 -20.20 5.97 6.74
CA ALA A 90 -20.90 5.46 7.92
C ALA A 90 -20.86 6.47 9.09
N ASN A 91 -19.74 7.15 9.31
CA ASN A 91 -19.64 8.20 10.31
C ASN A 91 -20.52 9.41 10.00
N ASN A 92 -20.60 9.82 8.72
CA ASN A 92 -21.47 10.92 8.30
C ASN A 92 -22.96 10.60 8.51
N ILE A 93 -23.40 9.38 8.15
CA ILE A 93 -24.78 8.92 8.41
C ILE A 93 -25.12 9.03 9.90
N ARG A 94 -24.25 8.49 10.76
CA ARG A 94 -24.45 8.55 12.22
C ARG A 94 -24.51 9.99 12.73
N GLY A 95 -23.65 10.88 12.23
CA GLY A 95 -23.68 12.29 12.59
C GLY A 95 -25.01 12.95 12.26
N TRP A 96 -25.57 12.64 11.08
CA TRP A 96 -26.86 13.18 10.64
C TRP A 96 -28.03 12.64 11.47
N GLU A 97 -28.09 11.34 11.71
CA GLU A 97 -29.11 10.71 12.56
C GLU A 97 -29.10 11.27 13.98
N GLU A 98 -27.91 11.45 14.55
CA GLU A 98 -27.71 11.95 15.90
C GLU A 98 -27.74 13.50 15.98
N ARG A 99 -28.02 14.20 14.86
CA ARG A 99 -28.00 15.67 14.72
C ARG A 99 -26.76 16.33 15.36
N ARG A 100 -25.60 15.70 15.20
CA ARG A 100 -24.32 16.24 15.65
C ARG A 100 -23.56 16.90 14.52
N ASP A 101 -22.72 17.86 14.89
CA ASP A 101 -21.75 18.42 13.96
C ASP A 101 -20.83 17.33 13.40
N PRO A 102 -20.43 17.43 12.12
CA PRO A 102 -19.50 16.49 11.52
C PRO A 102 -18.17 16.45 12.28
N LEU A 103 -17.83 15.28 12.80
CA LEU A 103 -16.55 15.00 13.45
C LEU A 103 -15.74 14.03 12.60
N CYS A 104 -14.42 14.15 12.64
CA CYS A 104 -13.53 13.18 12.03
C CYS A 104 -13.69 11.80 12.69
N PRO A 105 -13.89 10.71 11.92
CA PRO A 105 -14.09 9.37 12.49
C PRO A 105 -12.87 8.85 13.25
N PHE A 106 -11.67 9.39 12.98
CA PHE A 106 -10.43 8.98 13.66
C PHE A 106 -10.14 9.81 14.91
N CYS A 107 -9.85 11.12 14.75
CA CYS A 107 -9.42 11.96 15.87
C CYS A 107 -10.58 12.65 16.62
N ARG A 108 -11.82 12.47 16.16
CA ARG A 108 -13.05 13.05 16.74
C ARG A 108 -13.07 14.58 16.85
N GLN A 109 -12.13 15.26 16.20
CA GLN A 109 -12.14 16.72 16.09
C GLN A 109 -13.20 17.17 15.06
N PRO A 110 -13.76 18.38 15.21
CA PRO A 110 -14.60 18.99 14.19
C PRO A 110 -13.93 18.99 12.83
N VAL A 111 -14.72 18.86 11.77
CA VAL A 111 -14.19 18.96 10.40
C VAL A 111 -13.62 20.37 10.21
N PRO A 112 -12.31 20.49 9.92
CA PRO A 112 -11.66 21.79 9.73
C PRO A 112 -12.15 22.46 8.45
N THR A 113 -12.14 23.79 8.46
CA THR A 113 -12.33 24.61 7.25
C THR A 113 -11.19 24.38 6.25
N GLU A 114 -11.40 24.74 4.98
CA GLU A 114 -10.35 24.62 3.95
C GLU A 114 -9.06 25.39 4.32
N LYS A 115 -9.20 26.57 4.92
CA LYS A 115 -8.07 27.37 5.40
C LYS A 115 -7.29 26.63 6.50
N GLU A 116 -7.98 25.97 7.41
CA GLU A 116 -7.37 25.17 8.47
C GLU A 116 -6.71 23.90 7.92
N CYS A 117 -7.35 23.21 6.97
CA CYS A 117 -6.75 22.08 6.24
C CYS A 117 -5.42 22.49 5.60
N ASN A 118 -5.41 23.62 4.89
CA ASN A 118 -4.21 24.14 4.26
C ASN A 118 -3.12 24.47 5.29
N LYS A 119 -3.48 25.12 6.40
CA LYS A 119 -2.55 25.41 7.49
C LYS A 119 -1.97 24.14 8.09
N ASN A 120 -2.80 23.13 8.35
CA ASN A 120 -2.38 21.85 8.93
C ASN A 120 -1.45 21.08 7.99
N ARG A 121 -1.73 21.09 6.69
CA ARG A 121 -0.84 20.48 5.71
C ARG A 121 0.49 21.22 5.60
N MET A 122 0.50 22.55 5.61
CA MET A 122 1.77 23.31 5.55
C MET A 122 2.64 23.04 6.78
N LYS A 123 2.08 22.93 7.99
CA LYS A 123 2.83 22.50 9.18
C LYS A 123 3.52 21.15 9.00
N ARG A 124 2.91 20.22 8.25
CA ARG A 124 3.49 18.90 7.95
C ARG A 124 4.57 18.96 6.88
N VAL A 125 4.37 19.78 5.85
CA VAL A 125 5.39 20.08 4.84
C VAL A 125 6.65 20.66 5.52
N GLU A 126 6.48 21.60 6.45
CA GLU A 126 7.56 22.16 7.26
C GLU A 126 8.26 21.08 8.12
N ALA A 127 7.50 20.10 8.60
CA ALA A 127 8.00 18.97 9.37
C ALA A 127 8.57 17.80 8.53
N ASN A 128 8.76 17.97 7.21
CA ASN A 128 9.23 16.90 6.31
C ASN A 128 8.33 15.64 6.27
N ASP A 129 7.03 15.78 6.45
CA ASP A 129 6.11 14.64 6.30
C ASP A 129 6.04 14.22 4.81
N PRO A 130 6.46 12.99 4.44
CA PRO A 130 6.54 12.54 3.04
C PRO A 130 5.20 12.64 2.31
N VAL A 131 4.12 12.25 2.97
CA VAL A 131 2.76 12.27 2.39
C VAL A 131 2.30 13.70 2.12
N ALA A 132 2.54 14.62 3.06
CA ALA A 132 2.19 16.03 2.89
C ALA A 132 3.03 16.72 1.80
N LEU A 133 4.31 16.35 1.67
CA LEU A 133 5.17 16.80 0.58
C LEU A 133 4.65 16.31 -0.77
N CYS A 134 4.32 15.01 -0.88
CA CYS A 134 3.75 14.43 -2.10
C CYS A 134 2.46 15.13 -2.51
N GLN A 135 1.55 15.38 -1.56
CA GLN A 135 0.32 16.14 -1.81
C GLN A 135 0.59 17.57 -2.25
N LYS A 136 1.58 18.23 -1.65
CA LYS A 136 1.97 19.59 -2.05
C LYS A 136 2.52 19.60 -3.48
N GLY A 137 3.29 18.59 -3.86
CA GLY A 137 3.76 18.38 -5.23
C GLY A 137 2.61 18.26 -6.22
N PHE A 138 1.62 17.42 -5.90
CA PHE A 138 0.43 17.24 -6.74
C PHE A 138 -0.37 18.55 -6.91
N GLU A 139 -0.45 19.38 -5.88
CA GLU A 139 -1.08 20.70 -6.02
C GLU A 139 -0.35 21.62 -6.99
N GLN A 140 0.99 21.68 -6.90
CA GLN A 140 1.77 22.51 -7.81
C GLN A 140 1.67 21.98 -9.24
N TYR A 141 1.65 20.66 -9.40
CA TYR A 141 1.40 20.01 -10.68
C TYR A 141 0.07 20.47 -11.30
N ARG A 142 -1.02 20.46 -10.51
CA ARG A 142 -2.35 20.92 -10.96
C ARG A 142 -2.39 22.41 -11.32
N LYS A 143 -1.51 23.22 -10.74
CA LYS A 143 -1.36 24.65 -11.06
C LYS A 143 -0.48 24.90 -12.29
N GLY A 144 0.15 23.86 -12.84
CA GLY A 144 1.11 23.96 -13.94
C GLY A 144 2.52 24.37 -13.50
N ASP A 145 2.79 24.48 -12.20
CA ASP A 145 4.14 24.72 -11.67
C ASP A 145 4.88 23.38 -11.51
N TYR A 146 5.33 22.85 -12.64
CA TYR A 146 5.97 21.54 -12.70
C TYR A 146 7.34 21.50 -12.02
N CYS A 147 8.09 22.61 -12.02
CA CYS A 147 9.37 22.68 -11.33
C CYS A 147 9.19 22.55 -9.81
N SER A 148 8.23 23.27 -9.23
CA SER A 148 7.91 23.11 -7.82
C SER A 148 7.36 21.71 -7.54
N ALA A 149 6.50 21.18 -8.41
CA ALA A 149 5.97 19.82 -8.27
C ALA A 149 7.09 18.77 -8.20
N PHE A 150 8.05 18.84 -9.13
CA PHE A 150 9.23 17.98 -9.14
C PHE A 150 9.99 18.06 -7.83
N ASN A 151 10.32 19.26 -7.34
CA ASN A 151 11.06 19.43 -6.10
C ASN A 151 10.35 18.81 -4.88
N TYR A 152 9.03 19.00 -4.77
CA TYR A 152 8.26 18.40 -3.68
C TYR A 152 8.21 16.87 -3.78
N HIS A 153 7.98 16.32 -4.98
CA HIS A 153 7.95 14.87 -5.17
C HIS A 153 9.33 14.23 -4.98
N SER A 154 10.42 14.87 -5.41
CA SER A 154 11.79 14.39 -5.17
C SER A 154 12.09 14.27 -3.68
N ARG A 155 11.80 15.32 -2.90
CA ARG A 155 11.99 15.29 -1.44
C ARG A 155 11.10 14.27 -0.74
N ALA A 156 9.86 14.08 -1.20
CA ALA A 156 8.97 13.05 -0.66
C ALA A 156 9.48 11.64 -0.97
N ALA A 157 9.96 11.39 -2.19
CA ALA A 157 10.52 10.12 -2.62
C ALA A 157 11.81 9.77 -1.86
N GLU A 158 12.69 10.75 -1.63
CA GLU A 158 13.89 10.58 -0.77
C GLU A 158 13.55 10.14 0.66
N LEU A 159 12.36 10.52 1.14
CA LEU A 159 11.84 10.12 2.45
C LEU A 159 11.04 8.80 2.42
N GLY A 160 11.03 8.10 1.27
CA GLY A 160 10.42 6.79 1.10
C GLY A 160 8.94 6.80 0.68
N ASP A 161 8.40 7.94 0.24
CA ASP A 161 7.01 8.00 -0.26
C ASP A 161 6.88 7.29 -1.61
N MET A 162 6.17 6.16 -1.63
CA MET A 162 5.98 5.37 -2.86
C MET A 162 5.14 6.12 -3.92
N GLU A 163 4.15 6.92 -3.50
CA GLU A 163 3.32 7.68 -4.44
C GLU A 163 4.15 8.77 -5.15
N ALA A 164 5.07 9.41 -4.42
CA ALA A 164 5.97 10.41 -4.99
C ALA A 164 6.87 9.83 -6.09
N HIS A 165 7.33 8.59 -5.96
CA HIS A 165 8.06 7.91 -7.04
C HIS A 165 7.23 7.76 -8.32
N CYS A 166 5.94 7.41 -8.18
CA CYS A 166 5.02 7.34 -9.32
C CYS A 166 4.83 8.72 -9.98
N TRP A 167 4.68 9.77 -9.18
CA TRP A 167 4.58 11.14 -9.69
C TRP A 167 5.84 11.62 -10.40
N LEU A 168 7.03 11.30 -9.87
CA LEU A 168 8.30 11.59 -10.54
C LEU A 168 8.40 10.90 -11.89
N SER A 169 8.04 9.62 -11.95
CA SER A 169 7.99 8.87 -13.22
C SER A 169 7.08 9.57 -14.25
N HIS A 170 5.92 10.04 -13.80
CA HIS A 170 5.00 10.81 -14.65
C HIS A 170 5.61 12.14 -15.12
N LEU A 171 6.35 12.85 -14.27
CA LEU A 171 7.04 14.10 -14.65
C LEU A 171 8.12 13.86 -15.70
N TYR A 172 8.99 12.85 -15.50
CA TYR A 172 10.02 12.47 -16.46
C TYR A 172 9.43 12.04 -17.80
N HIS A 173 8.42 11.16 -17.79
CA HIS A 173 7.77 10.68 -19.01
C HIS A 173 7.24 11.83 -19.89
N ASN A 174 6.72 12.88 -19.27
CA ASN A 174 6.14 14.02 -19.95
C ASN A 174 7.12 15.19 -20.19
N GLY A 175 8.33 15.17 -19.61
CA GLY A 175 9.25 16.31 -19.63
C GLY A 175 8.72 17.52 -18.86
N HIS A 176 7.92 17.29 -17.81
CA HIS A 176 7.32 18.35 -17.01
C HIS A 176 8.28 18.78 -15.89
N GLY A 177 8.91 19.94 -16.04
CA GLY A 177 9.87 20.46 -15.07
C GLY A 177 11.22 19.73 -15.06
N VAL A 178 11.44 18.82 -16.00
CA VAL A 178 12.68 18.05 -16.21
C VAL A 178 12.90 17.81 -17.71
N GLU A 179 14.15 17.57 -18.10
CA GLU A 179 14.49 17.13 -19.46
C GLU A 179 13.95 15.71 -19.72
N LYS A 180 13.56 15.45 -20.97
CA LYS A 180 12.94 14.20 -21.39
C LYS A 180 13.96 13.22 -21.98
#